data_AF-A0A536W6B0-F1
#
_entry.id   AF-A0A536W6B0-F1
#
_cell.length_a   1.000
_cell.length_b   1.000
_cell.length_c   1.000
_cell.angle_alpha   90.00
_cell.angle_beta   90.00
_cell.angle_gamma   90.00
#
_symmetry.space_group_name_H-M   'P 1'
#
loop_
_entity.id
_entity.type
_entity.pdbx_description
1 polymer ?
#
loop_
_entity_poly.entity_id
_entity_poly.type
_entity_poly.pdbx_seq_one_letter_code
_entity_poly.pdbx_strand_id
1 'polypeptide(L)'
;DPTKTVAVDCSAGETIAKALTLSDERRPLLIQISGTCSEHLLIDRNDVTLAAGIPSATVSGPDPAIDVIKVNASRVTIDGITVTGGRNGITGNSAPGLIVRNATVQGTGRNGITYAHGASGVVDGCTVVNNARDGVAVDSASATVINSEVSHSGRMGIGVFNGGSARIGIDNFNVGAGNVISANTVNGVHIVFGSTALIAMNQITGNGTGNPTGSGINLTSASADIVGGNMVSGNAGTGINLRSSSAVIGDQNFGLTTVNTVTGNGNPASQGGISGFLGSSMSIRDAVISGNAVAGLILTTRSTVQIASTTIQNNLATLPGNGDGIRIVLGSALFAQAPNGTVTGNAGFGLLCTDAESSVINIPLLGIGSNTAGPVSGCTGF
;
A
#
# COMPACT_ATOMS: atom_id res chain seq x y z
N ASP A 1 -34.95 16.07 9.51
CA ASP A 1 -34.71 16.69 10.82
C ASP A 1 -33.31 17.26 10.92
N PRO A 2 -33.11 18.38 11.64
CA PRO A 2 -31.81 19.04 11.72
C PRO A 2 -30.83 18.23 12.59
N THR A 3 -29.55 18.21 12.18
CA THR A 3 -28.43 17.66 12.96
C THR A 3 -28.31 18.39 14.29
N LYS A 4 -28.24 17.65 15.40
CA LYS A 4 -27.94 18.24 16.70
C LYS A 4 -26.44 18.49 16.81
N THR A 5 -26.06 19.72 17.16
CA THR A 5 -24.65 20.09 17.40
C THR A 5 -24.39 20.22 18.89
N VAL A 6 -23.29 19.65 19.37
CA VAL A 6 -22.83 19.72 20.75
C VAL A 6 -21.36 20.15 20.74
N ALA A 7 -21.04 21.26 21.40
CA ALA A 7 -19.66 21.64 21.65
C ALA A 7 -19.13 20.91 22.88
N VAL A 8 -17.86 20.52 22.85
CA VAL A 8 -17.14 19.90 23.97
C VAL A 8 -15.86 20.70 24.20
N ASP A 9 -15.75 21.30 25.38
CA ASP A 9 -14.54 21.94 25.89
C ASP A 9 -13.84 21.02 26.90
N CYS A 10 -12.85 20.28 26.41
CA CYS A 10 -12.08 19.37 27.25
C CYS A 10 -11.18 20.09 28.25
N SER A 11 -10.92 21.39 28.08
CA SER A 11 -10.23 22.21 29.09
C SER A 11 -11.13 22.57 30.27
N ALA A 12 -12.45 22.62 30.04
CA ALA A 12 -13.46 22.78 31.07
C ALA A 12 -13.85 21.44 31.76
N GLY A 13 -13.21 20.33 31.38
CA GLY A 13 -13.50 19.00 31.92
C GLY A 13 -14.72 18.33 31.29
N GLU A 14 -15.24 18.85 30.17
CA GLU A 14 -16.27 18.17 29.40
C GLU A 14 -15.68 16.95 28.68
N THR A 15 -16.54 15.96 28.38
CA THR A 15 -16.12 14.72 27.71
C THR A 15 -16.97 14.44 26.49
N ILE A 16 -16.34 13.86 25.47
CA ILE A 16 -16.99 13.42 24.25
C ILE A 16 -17.91 12.24 24.56
N ALA A 17 -17.51 11.33 25.46
CA ALA A 17 -18.35 10.22 25.90
C ALA A 17 -19.69 10.70 26.46
N LYS A 18 -19.71 11.77 27.26
CA LYS A 18 -20.97 12.38 27.73
C LYS A 18 -21.74 12.99 26.58
N ALA A 19 -21.08 13.73 25.68
CA ALA A 19 -21.72 14.37 24.53
C ALA A 19 -22.43 13.39 23.59
N LEU A 20 -21.91 12.17 23.41
CA LEU A 20 -22.54 11.10 22.61
C LEU A 20 -23.94 10.72 23.13
N THR A 21 -24.21 10.91 24.41
CA THR A 21 -25.51 10.62 25.05
C THR A 21 -26.52 11.77 24.97
N LEU A 22 -26.09 12.98 24.58
CA LEU A 22 -26.91 14.18 24.70
C LEU A 22 -27.93 14.36 23.56
N SER A 23 -28.10 13.40 22.65
CA SER A 23 -29.02 13.49 21.51
C SER A 23 -29.88 12.24 21.37
N ASP A 24 -31.10 12.42 20.85
CA ASP A 24 -31.92 11.33 20.32
C ASP A 24 -31.08 10.49 19.33
N GLU A 25 -30.99 9.18 19.57
CA GLU A 25 -30.21 8.23 18.77
C GLU A 25 -30.67 8.14 17.32
N ARG A 26 -31.92 8.52 17.03
CA ARG A 26 -32.49 8.53 15.68
C ARG A 26 -32.10 9.76 14.87
N ARG A 27 -31.38 10.72 15.47
CA ARG A 27 -31.00 11.98 14.84
C ARG A 27 -29.48 12.07 14.66
N PRO A 28 -29.00 12.66 13.55
CA PRO A 28 -27.59 12.94 13.36
C PRO A 28 -27.03 13.83 14.48
N LEU A 29 -25.81 13.53 14.92
CA LEU A 29 -25.11 14.22 15.99
C LEU A 29 -23.75 14.72 15.50
N LEU A 30 -23.51 16.02 15.60
CA LEU A 30 -22.22 16.66 15.39
C LEU A 30 -21.62 17.04 16.75
N ILE A 31 -20.43 16.56 17.05
CA ILE A 31 -19.67 16.94 18.24
C ILE A 31 -18.46 17.78 17.80
N GLN A 32 -18.40 19.02 18.26
CA GLN A 32 -17.29 19.94 17.99
C GLN A 32 -16.33 19.95 19.19
N ILE A 33 -15.11 19.46 18.97
CA ILE A 33 -14.13 19.22 20.03
C ILE A 33 -13.17 20.39 20.15
N SER A 34 -12.93 20.85 21.39
CA SER A 34 -11.90 21.83 21.70
C SER A 34 -11.03 21.37 22.86
N GLY A 35 -9.74 21.69 22.79
CA GLY A 35 -8.73 21.22 23.73
C GLY A 35 -8.31 19.75 23.51
N THR A 36 -7.77 19.15 24.57
CA THR A 36 -7.31 17.75 24.59
C THR A 36 -8.18 16.93 25.52
N CYS A 37 -8.93 15.99 24.94
CA CYS A 37 -9.79 15.07 25.67
C CYS A 37 -8.99 13.80 26.00
N SER A 38 -8.70 13.57 27.27
CA SER A 38 -7.98 12.38 27.73
C SER A 38 -8.97 11.26 28.10
N GLU A 39 -9.48 10.55 27.10
CA GLU A 39 -10.51 9.53 27.25
C GLU A 39 -10.45 8.45 26.16
N HIS A 40 -11.21 7.36 26.35
CA HIS A 40 -11.46 6.35 25.34
C HIS A 40 -12.92 6.43 24.88
N LEU A 41 -13.14 6.38 23.57
CA LEU A 41 -14.46 6.54 22.97
C LEU A 41 -14.99 5.22 22.43
N LEU A 42 -16.22 4.90 22.79
CA LEU A 42 -17.04 3.90 22.10
C LEU A 42 -18.19 4.61 21.41
N ILE A 43 -18.24 4.52 20.08
CA ILE A 43 -19.33 5.05 19.26
C ILE A 43 -20.16 3.86 18.75
N ASP A 44 -21.29 3.63 19.39
CA ASP A 44 -22.25 2.54 19.10
C ASP A 44 -23.58 3.05 18.49
N ARG A 45 -23.71 4.36 18.33
CA ARG A 45 -24.82 5.02 17.62
C ARG A 45 -24.43 5.47 16.22
N ASN A 46 -25.39 5.42 15.30
CA ASN A 46 -25.19 5.84 13.92
C ASN A 46 -25.15 7.38 13.78
N ASP A 47 -24.72 7.84 12.61
CA ASP A 47 -24.85 9.24 12.17
C ASP A 47 -24.15 10.25 13.10
N VAL A 48 -22.95 9.88 13.55
CA VAL A 48 -22.09 10.72 14.40
C VAL A 48 -20.99 11.35 13.57
N THR A 49 -20.79 12.65 13.73
CA THR A 49 -19.60 13.36 13.27
C THR A 49 -18.83 13.87 14.48
N LEU A 50 -17.60 13.41 14.67
CA LEU A 50 -16.62 14.05 15.53
C LEU A 50 -15.82 15.03 14.67
N ALA A 51 -15.89 16.31 14.98
CA ALA A 51 -15.21 17.36 14.23
C ALA A 51 -14.35 18.21 15.16
N ALA A 52 -13.22 18.69 14.64
CA ALA A 52 -12.45 19.74 15.29
C ALA A 52 -13.27 21.03 15.41
N GLY A 53 -13.50 21.49 16.65
CA GLY A 53 -13.98 22.84 16.94
C GLY A 53 -12.86 23.88 16.88
N ILE A 54 -11.60 23.45 17.04
CA ILE A 54 -10.37 24.23 16.84
C ILE A 54 -9.30 23.35 16.17
N PRO A 55 -8.32 23.91 15.44
CA PRO A 55 -7.30 23.12 14.73
C PRO A 55 -6.45 22.19 15.61
N SER A 56 -6.33 22.46 16.90
CA SER A 56 -5.54 21.66 17.86
C SER A 56 -6.37 20.64 18.64
N ALA A 57 -7.63 20.39 18.24
CA ALA A 57 -8.51 19.44 18.91
C ALA A 57 -7.89 18.04 18.92
N THR A 58 -7.74 17.47 20.12
CA THR A 58 -7.04 16.19 20.32
C THR A 58 -7.86 15.23 21.16
N VAL A 59 -7.90 13.95 20.76
CA VAL A 59 -8.37 12.84 21.59
C VAL A 59 -7.16 11.97 21.92
N SER A 60 -6.82 11.89 23.20
CA SER A 60 -5.67 11.16 23.71
C SER A 60 -6.15 9.97 24.52
N GLY A 61 -5.82 8.75 24.09
CA GLY A 61 -6.12 7.53 24.85
C GLY A 61 -5.09 7.31 25.97
N PRO A 62 -5.47 7.43 27.26
CA PRO A 62 -4.52 7.31 28.37
C PRO A 62 -4.00 5.88 28.60
N ASP A 63 -4.78 4.85 28.29
CA ASP A 63 -4.40 3.45 28.47
C ASP A 63 -3.90 2.82 27.16
N PRO A 64 -2.62 2.39 27.06
CA PRO A 64 -2.06 1.78 25.85
C PRO A 64 -2.65 0.40 25.50
N ALA A 65 -3.49 -0.19 26.35
CA ALA A 65 -4.19 -1.45 26.09
C ALA A 65 -5.55 -1.29 25.41
N ILE A 66 -6.10 -0.07 25.37
CA ILE A 66 -7.45 0.25 24.89
C ILE A 66 -7.38 1.15 23.66
N ASP A 67 -8.21 0.90 22.66
CA ASP A 67 -8.30 1.75 21.46
C ASP A 67 -8.77 3.16 21.85
N VAL A 68 -8.26 4.21 21.19
CA VAL A 68 -8.64 5.60 21.50
C VAL A 68 -10.08 5.86 21.06
N ILE A 69 -10.40 5.57 19.80
CA ILE A 69 -11.74 5.69 19.23
C ILE A 69 -12.15 4.36 18.63
N LYS A 70 -13.12 3.69 19.25
CA LYS A 70 -13.74 2.48 18.73
C LYS A 70 -15.13 2.78 18.19
N VAL A 71 -15.37 2.41 16.94
CA VAL A 71 -16.65 2.59 16.24
C VAL A 71 -17.26 1.22 15.95
N ASN A 72 -18.49 1.02 16.41
CA ASN A 72 -19.30 -0.18 16.15
C ASN A 72 -20.60 0.17 15.40
N ALA A 73 -20.66 1.35 14.80
CA ALA A 73 -21.87 1.92 14.20
C ALA A 73 -21.64 2.37 12.76
N SER A 74 -22.74 2.73 12.09
CA SER A 74 -22.75 3.13 10.67
C SER A 74 -22.67 4.65 10.52
N ARG A 75 -22.06 5.09 9.40
CA ARG A 75 -22.03 6.51 8.99
C ARG A 75 -21.44 7.42 10.07
N VAL A 76 -20.30 7.00 10.61
CA VAL A 76 -19.52 7.79 11.56
C VAL A 76 -18.42 8.52 10.81
N THR A 77 -18.28 9.81 11.06
CA THR A 77 -17.21 10.64 10.48
C THR A 77 -16.31 11.16 11.58
N ILE A 78 -15.00 11.05 11.39
CA ILE A 78 -13.96 11.65 12.23
C ILE A 78 -13.20 12.63 11.36
N ASP A 79 -13.26 13.92 11.70
CA ASP A 79 -12.85 15.01 10.83
C ASP A 79 -11.98 16.06 11.54
N GLY A 80 -10.77 16.27 11.04
CA GLY A 80 -9.94 17.40 11.44
C GLY A 80 -9.26 17.29 12.81
N ILE A 81 -9.40 16.16 13.51
CA ILE A 81 -8.87 15.99 14.87
C ILE A 81 -7.54 15.23 14.90
N THR A 82 -6.76 15.47 15.95
CA THR A 82 -5.60 14.63 16.29
C THR A 82 -6.03 13.48 17.21
N VAL A 83 -5.58 12.27 16.91
CA VAL A 83 -5.78 11.07 17.75
C VAL A 83 -4.43 10.50 18.14
N THR A 84 -4.18 10.31 19.44
CA THR A 84 -2.89 9.86 19.97
C THR A 84 -3.01 8.95 21.18
N GLY A 85 -1.93 8.23 21.51
CA GLY A 85 -1.89 7.27 22.60
C GLY A 85 -2.73 6.02 22.31
N GLY A 86 -3.22 5.37 23.37
CA GLY A 86 -4.02 4.16 23.26
C GLY A 86 -3.31 2.98 22.59
N ARG A 87 -4.05 1.90 22.39
CA ARG A 87 -3.59 0.72 21.64
C ARG A 87 -3.66 0.97 20.13
N ASN A 88 -4.86 1.16 19.60
CA ASN A 88 -5.07 1.64 18.23
C ASN A 88 -5.67 3.04 18.28
N GLY A 89 -5.36 3.90 17.31
CA GLY A 89 -5.92 5.25 17.24
C GLY A 89 -7.42 5.22 16.95
N ILE A 90 -7.78 4.83 15.74
CA ILE A 90 -9.17 4.72 15.30
C ILE A 90 -9.44 3.29 14.84
N THR A 91 -10.43 2.62 15.43
CA THR A 91 -10.86 1.28 15.04
C THR A 91 -12.32 1.29 14.63
N GLY A 92 -12.60 1.06 13.34
CA GLY A 92 -13.91 0.64 12.87
C GLY A 92 -14.05 -0.87 12.99
N ASN A 93 -14.96 -1.35 13.83
CA ASN A 93 -15.22 -2.77 14.05
C ASN A 93 -16.66 -3.09 13.66
N SER A 94 -16.85 -3.76 12.52
CA SER A 94 -18.16 -3.92 11.90
C SER A 94 -18.88 -2.57 11.71
N ALA A 95 -18.10 -1.53 11.36
CA ALA A 95 -18.56 -0.15 11.19
C ALA A 95 -18.65 0.21 9.70
N PRO A 96 -19.82 0.08 9.06
CA PRO A 96 -19.95 0.39 7.65
C PRO A 96 -20.03 1.90 7.40
N GLY A 97 -19.25 2.37 6.44
CA GLY A 97 -19.16 3.78 6.08
C GLY A 97 -18.52 4.66 7.17
N LEU A 98 -17.52 4.13 7.90
CA LEU A 98 -16.66 4.98 8.73
C LEU A 98 -15.80 5.85 7.81
N ILE A 99 -15.81 7.16 8.03
CA ILE A 99 -14.98 8.11 7.29
C ILE A 99 -14.01 8.74 8.27
N VAL A 100 -12.71 8.62 8.00
CA VAL A 100 -11.67 9.37 8.69
C VAL A 100 -11.08 10.34 7.69
N ARG A 101 -11.17 11.63 7.96
CA ARG A 101 -10.66 12.65 7.04
C ARG A 101 -9.96 13.80 7.75
N ASN A 102 -8.96 14.38 7.08
CA ASN A 102 -8.19 15.52 7.60
C ASN A 102 -7.64 15.30 9.02
N ALA A 103 -7.44 14.05 9.42
CA ALA A 103 -7.09 13.69 10.78
C ALA A 103 -5.59 13.37 10.89
N THR A 104 -5.01 13.68 12.03
CA THR A 104 -3.65 13.25 12.38
C THR A 104 -3.76 12.09 13.36
N VAL A 105 -3.27 10.91 13.00
CA VAL A 105 -3.28 9.72 13.88
C VAL A 105 -1.86 9.26 14.14
N GLN A 106 -1.40 9.44 15.37
CA GLN A 106 0.01 9.27 15.69
C GLN A 106 0.29 8.68 17.06
N GLY A 107 1.48 8.09 17.23
CA GLY A 107 1.97 7.67 18.55
C GLY A 107 1.11 6.61 19.23
N THR A 108 0.41 5.77 18.46
CA THR A 108 -0.41 4.69 19.01
C THR A 108 0.44 3.46 19.35
N GLY A 109 0.01 2.69 20.35
CA GLY A 109 0.71 1.49 20.81
C GLY A 109 0.69 0.31 19.82
N ARG A 110 -0.07 0.42 18.74
CA ARG A 110 -0.21 -0.60 17.69
C ARG A 110 -0.54 0.03 16.34
N ASN A 111 -1.80 0.12 15.93
CA ASN A 111 -2.18 0.61 14.61
C ASN A 111 -2.71 2.05 14.68
N GLY A 112 -2.42 2.86 13.65
CA GLY A 112 -3.04 4.18 13.52
C GLY A 112 -4.55 4.07 13.28
N ILE A 113 -4.94 3.67 12.07
CA ILE A 113 -6.34 3.48 11.67
C ILE A 113 -6.57 2.01 11.31
N THR A 114 -7.65 1.41 11.83
CA THR A 114 -8.00 0.01 11.56
C THR A 114 -9.46 -0.10 11.12
N TYR A 115 -9.68 -0.76 9.99
CA TYR A 115 -10.98 -1.30 9.58
C TYR A 115 -10.96 -2.81 9.80
N ALA A 116 -11.87 -3.33 10.63
CA ALA A 116 -11.90 -4.73 11.02
C ALA A 116 -13.31 -5.34 10.93
N HIS A 117 -13.36 -6.66 10.69
CA HIS A 117 -14.56 -7.50 10.82
C HIS A 117 -15.78 -6.96 10.04
N GLY A 118 -15.61 -6.75 8.74
CA GLY A 118 -16.67 -6.25 7.84
C GLY A 118 -16.88 -4.74 7.91
N ALA A 119 -16.04 -3.99 8.62
CA ALA A 119 -16.04 -2.54 8.53
C ALA A 119 -15.74 -2.08 7.08
N SER A 120 -16.27 -0.91 6.72
CA SER A 120 -16.03 -0.29 5.42
C SER A 120 -15.86 1.21 5.54
N GLY A 121 -15.08 1.83 4.65
CA GLY A 121 -14.92 3.27 4.74
C GLY A 121 -13.81 3.90 3.94
N VAL A 122 -13.49 5.14 4.31
CA VAL A 122 -12.53 6.00 3.62
C VAL A 122 -11.57 6.63 4.64
N VAL A 123 -10.28 6.65 4.28
CA VAL A 123 -9.24 7.47 4.89
C VAL A 123 -8.83 8.50 3.84
N ASP A 124 -9.09 9.78 4.10
CA ASP A 124 -8.91 10.86 3.12
C ASP A 124 -8.20 12.08 3.72
N GLY A 125 -7.07 12.50 3.15
CA GLY A 125 -6.37 13.68 3.64
C GLY A 125 -5.77 13.51 5.03
N CYS A 126 -5.48 12.28 5.47
CA CYS A 126 -4.98 12.01 6.81
C CYS A 126 -3.45 11.97 6.87
N THR A 127 -2.90 12.32 8.02
CA THR A 127 -1.50 12.07 8.38
C THR A 127 -1.44 10.96 9.42
N VAL A 128 -0.92 9.80 9.03
CA VAL A 128 -0.84 8.60 9.89
C VAL A 128 0.62 8.24 10.12
N VAL A 129 1.15 8.57 11.29
CA VAL A 129 2.62 8.60 11.52
C VAL A 129 3.04 8.07 12.88
N ASN A 130 4.24 7.49 12.98
CA ASN A 130 4.84 7.04 14.25
C ASN A 130 3.96 6.07 15.05
N ASN A 131 3.24 5.18 14.36
CA ASN A 131 2.42 4.15 15.00
C ASN A 131 3.25 2.87 15.17
N ALA A 132 3.17 2.23 16.34
CA ALA A 132 4.12 1.17 16.70
C ALA A 132 4.09 -0.08 15.82
N ARG A 133 3.02 -0.28 15.02
CA ARG A 133 2.85 -1.42 14.12
C ARG A 133 2.46 -0.97 12.71
N ASP A 134 1.18 -0.83 12.40
CA ASP A 134 0.73 -0.51 11.04
C ASP A 134 0.13 0.90 11.00
N GLY A 135 0.35 1.64 9.91
CA GLY A 135 -0.28 2.95 9.73
C GLY A 135 -1.79 2.78 9.54
N VAL A 136 -2.18 2.16 8.43
CA VAL A 136 -3.56 1.79 8.13
C VAL A 136 -3.67 0.26 7.98
N ALA A 137 -4.60 -0.35 8.71
CA ALA A 137 -4.87 -1.79 8.64
C ALA A 137 -6.31 -2.06 8.16
N VAL A 138 -6.44 -2.90 7.14
CA VAL A 138 -7.72 -3.38 6.60
C VAL A 138 -7.77 -4.89 6.80
N ASP A 139 -8.49 -5.36 7.82
CA ASP A 139 -8.51 -6.76 8.25
C ASP A 139 -9.91 -7.35 8.12
N SER A 140 -10.08 -8.29 7.18
CA SER A 140 -11.39 -8.88 6.87
C SER A 140 -12.45 -7.78 6.62
N ALA A 141 -12.05 -6.70 5.95
CA ALA A 141 -12.77 -5.44 5.82
C ALA A 141 -12.52 -4.80 4.45
N SER A 142 -13.14 -3.65 4.20
CA SER A 142 -12.87 -2.86 3.00
C SER A 142 -12.50 -1.41 3.31
N ALA A 143 -11.55 -0.82 2.59
CA ALA A 143 -11.25 0.60 2.78
C ALA A 143 -10.74 1.25 1.50
N THR A 144 -11.00 2.55 1.37
CA THR A 144 -10.35 3.43 0.40
C THR A 144 -9.38 4.34 1.16
N VAL A 145 -8.11 4.37 0.77
CA VAL A 145 -7.08 5.25 1.36
C VAL A 145 -6.58 6.16 0.26
N ILE A 146 -6.81 7.46 0.41
CA ILE A 146 -6.54 8.48 -0.61
C ILE A 146 -6.02 9.77 0.02
N ASN A 147 -5.28 10.56 -0.76
CA ASN A 147 -4.74 11.88 -0.36
C ASN A 147 -4.01 11.89 0.99
N SER A 148 -3.50 10.75 1.45
CA SER A 148 -3.01 10.60 2.81
C SER A 148 -1.49 10.41 2.84
N GLU A 149 -0.88 10.82 3.94
CA GLU A 149 0.49 10.48 4.29
C GLU A 149 0.48 9.33 5.30
N VAL A 150 1.19 8.24 5.00
CA VAL A 150 1.35 7.10 5.89
C VAL A 150 2.82 6.77 6.04
N SER A 151 3.43 7.20 7.14
CA SER A 151 4.88 7.15 7.29
C SER A 151 5.35 6.70 8.68
N HIS A 152 6.59 6.23 8.77
CA HIS A 152 7.26 5.90 10.04
C HIS A 152 6.48 4.91 10.93
N SER A 153 5.69 4.01 10.32
CA SER A 153 5.03 2.94 11.07
C SER A 153 6.02 1.82 11.39
N GLY A 154 5.90 1.23 12.58
CA GLY A 154 6.83 0.23 13.10
C GLY A 154 6.88 -1.08 12.30
N ARG A 155 5.97 -1.27 11.34
CA ARG A 155 5.89 -2.43 10.45
C ARG A 155 5.50 -2.04 9.04
N MET A 156 4.21 -1.88 8.74
CA MET A 156 3.73 -1.58 7.38
C MET A 156 3.12 -0.19 7.33
N GLY A 157 3.20 0.49 6.20
CA GLY A 157 2.41 1.70 5.96
C GLY A 157 0.93 1.34 5.87
N ILE A 158 0.53 0.68 4.78
CA ILE A 158 -0.83 0.19 4.56
C ILE A 158 -0.82 -1.33 4.46
N GLY A 159 -1.59 -2.00 5.31
CA GLY A 159 -1.73 -3.46 5.35
C GLY A 159 -3.16 -3.93 5.06
N VAL A 160 -3.30 -4.92 4.19
CA VAL A 160 -4.56 -5.59 3.84
C VAL A 160 -4.46 -7.07 4.17
N PHE A 161 -5.33 -7.55 5.05
CA PHE A 161 -5.22 -8.86 5.71
C PHE A 161 -6.54 -9.64 5.63
N ASN A 162 -6.40 -10.97 5.66
CA ASN A 162 -7.49 -11.92 5.90
C ASN A 162 -8.70 -11.74 4.97
N GLY A 163 -8.46 -11.71 3.66
CA GLY A 163 -9.51 -11.48 2.66
C GLY A 163 -10.03 -10.04 2.59
N GLY A 164 -9.30 -9.08 3.15
CA GLY A 164 -9.61 -7.66 3.03
C GLY A 164 -9.49 -7.16 1.58
N SER A 165 -10.16 -6.04 1.29
CA SER A 165 -10.11 -5.37 -0.02
C SER A 165 -9.80 -3.90 0.15
N ALA A 166 -8.77 -3.39 -0.53
CA ALA A 166 -8.41 -1.97 -0.44
C ALA A 166 -8.36 -1.27 -1.79
N ARG A 167 -8.77 0.00 -1.82
CA ARG A 167 -8.41 0.96 -2.87
C ARG A 167 -7.36 1.90 -2.30
N ILE A 168 -6.20 2.00 -2.93
CA ILE A 168 -5.04 2.74 -2.42
C ILE A 168 -4.61 3.75 -3.49
N GLY A 169 -4.87 5.02 -3.24
CA GLY A 169 -4.53 6.13 -4.13
C GLY A 169 -5.50 6.32 -5.31
N ILE A 170 -6.65 5.64 -5.25
CA ILE A 170 -7.74 5.69 -6.21
C ILE A 170 -9.05 5.67 -5.45
N ASP A 171 -10.01 6.51 -5.85
CA ASP A 171 -11.32 6.54 -5.20
C ASP A 171 -12.29 5.48 -5.77
N ASN A 172 -13.54 5.51 -5.30
CA ASN A 172 -14.59 4.59 -5.76
C ASN A 172 -15.11 4.90 -7.18
N PHE A 173 -14.76 6.06 -7.74
CA PHE A 173 -15.08 6.51 -9.09
C PHE A 173 -13.90 6.36 -10.05
N ASN A 174 -12.83 5.67 -9.62
CA ASN A 174 -11.58 5.49 -10.35
C ASN A 174 -10.84 6.81 -10.64
N VAL A 175 -11.05 7.84 -9.82
CA VAL A 175 -10.28 9.08 -9.86
C VAL A 175 -9.01 8.89 -9.02
N GLY A 176 -7.88 9.24 -9.62
CA GLY A 176 -6.58 9.20 -8.96
C GLY A 176 -6.49 10.21 -7.81
N ALA A 177 -6.13 9.73 -6.62
CA ALA A 177 -6.04 10.51 -5.39
C ALA A 177 -4.90 9.93 -4.52
N GLY A 178 -3.68 10.06 -5.05
CA GLY A 178 -2.49 9.37 -4.58
C GLY A 178 -2.13 9.60 -3.11
N ASN A 179 -1.49 8.60 -2.50
CA ASN A 179 -0.91 8.71 -1.16
C ASN A 179 0.60 8.88 -1.20
N VAL A 180 1.17 9.37 -0.09
CA VAL A 180 2.59 9.29 0.21
C VAL A 180 2.79 8.22 1.29
N ILE A 181 3.51 7.14 0.95
CA ILE A 181 3.71 5.98 1.81
C ILE A 181 5.21 5.74 1.96
N SER A 182 5.78 6.13 3.10
CA SER A 182 7.24 6.24 3.21
C SER A 182 7.84 5.88 4.57
N ALA A 183 9.12 5.52 4.56
CA ALA A 183 9.92 5.31 5.77
C ALA A 183 9.33 4.31 6.79
N ASN A 184 8.47 3.38 6.35
CA ASN A 184 7.92 2.35 7.21
C ASN A 184 8.97 1.25 7.43
N THR A 185 9.00 0.64 8.62
CA THR A 185 10.06 -0.28 9.03
C THR A 185 10.21 -1.51 8.13
N VAL A 186 9.11 -2.02 7.59
CA VAL A 186 9.07 -3.21 6.73
C VAL A 186 8.57 -2.88 5.34
N ASN A 187 7.25 -2.89 5.07
CA ASN A 187 6.74 -2.64 3.72
C ASN A 187 5.99 -1.31 3.64
N GLY A 188 5.96 -0.70 2.45
CA GLY A 188 5.04 0.39 2.17
C GLY A 188 3.59 -0.10 2.15
N VAL A 189 3.28 -0.95 1.17
CA VAL A 189 1.98 -1.61 1.00
C VAL A 189 2.14 -3.13 1.15
N HIS A 190 1.29 -3.76 1.95
CA HIS A 190 1.36 -5.18 2.26
C HIS A 190 -0.01 -5.87 2.12
N ILE A 191 -0.15 -6.80 1.18
CA ILE A 191 -1.42 -7.45 0.85
C ILE A 191 -1.24 -8.96 1.00
N VAL A 192 -1.98 -9.58 1.92
CA VAL A 192 -1.75 -10.98 2.27
C VAL A 192 -3.02 -11.75 2.61
N PHE A 193 -2.91 -13.08 2.63
CA PHE A 193 -3.94 -14.00 3.14
C PHE A 193 -5.28 -13.86 2.39
N GLY A 194 -5.24 -14.01 1.07
CA GLY A 194 -6.42 -13.95 0.20
C GLY A 194 -6.97 -12.54 -0.02
N SER A 195 -6.25 -11.51 0.43
CA SER A 195 -6.66 -10.11 0.26
C SER A 195 -6.46 -9.62 -1.17
N THR A 196 -7.16 -8.53 -1.50
CA THR A 196 -7.11 -7.89 -2.82
C THR A 196 -6.87 -6.38 -2.68
N ALA A 197 -6.25 -5.76 -3.69
CA ALA A 197 -6.17 -4.30 -3.74
C ALA A 197 -6.15 -3.73 -5.15
N LEU A 198 -6.62 -2.49 -5.28
CA LEU A 198 -6.39 -1.60 -6.41
C LEU A 198 -5.43 -0.50 -5.97
N ILE A 199 -4.34 -0.28 -6.72
CA ILE A 199 -3.26 0.62 -6.33
C ILE A 199 -2.93 1.57 -7.49
N ALA A 200 -3.16 2.88 -7.32
CA ALA A 200 -2.85 3.87 -8.34
C ALA A 200 -2.30 5.17 -7.73
N MET A 201 -1.51 5.91 -8.51
CA MET A 201 -1.07 7.28 -8.20
C MET A 201 -0.26 7.48 -6.91
N ASN A 202 0.28 6.41 -6.29
CA ASN A 202 0.97 6.53 -5.00
C ASN A 202 2.47 6.82 -5.16
N GLN A 203 3.03 7.56 -4.21
CA GLN A 203 4.47 7.63 -3.97
C GLN A 203 4.82 6.67 -2.82
N ILE A 204 5.51 5.56 -3.14
CA ILE A 204 5.85 4.49 -2.21
C ILE A 204 7.36 4.41 -2.08
N THR A 205 7.93 5.12 -1.10
CA THR A 205 9.35 5.46 -1.11
C THR A 205 10.07 5.19 0.21
N GLY A 206 11.31 4.70 0.14
CA GLY A 206 12.17 4.59 1.33
C GLY A 206 11.66 3.65 2.42
N ASN A 207 10.78 2.68 2.11
CA ASN A 207 10.31 1.69 3.08
C ASN A 207 11.35 0.59 3.30
N GLY A 208 11.20 -0.16 4.38
CA GLY A 208 12.17 -1.17 4.81
C GLY A 208 13.29 -0.59 5.69
N THR A 209 13.04 0.51 6.40
CA THR A 209 14.05 1.23 7.19
C THR A 209 14.69 0.39 8.29
N GLY A 210 13.97 -0.62 8.81
CA GLY A 210 14.49 -1.60 9.77
C GLY A 210 14.48 -3.04 9.26
N ASN A 211 14.20 -3.25 7.97
CA ASN A 211 14.21 -4.57 7.35
C ASN A 211 14.74 -4.48 5.91
N PRO A 212 15.95 -5.01 5.62
CA PRO A 212 16.57 -4.92 4.29
C PRO A 212 15.81 -5.70 3.21
N THR A 213 14.83 -6.54 3.57
CA THR A 213 13.95 -7.24 2.61
C THR A 213 12.59 -6.57 2.48
N GLY A 214 12.36 -5.48 3.23
CA GLY A 214 11.15 -4.68 3.22
C GLY A 214 10.87 -4.07 1.85
N SER A 215 9.75 -4.44 1.25
CA SER A 215 9.40 -4.08 -0.13
C SER A 215 8.58 -2.80 -0.21
N GLY A 216 8.57 -2.16 -1.38
CA GLY A 216 7.62 -1.08 -1.65
C GLY A 216 6.18 -1.61 -1.59
N ILE A 217 5.88 -2.56 -2.48
CA ILE A 217 4.60 -3.29 -2.53
C ILE A 217 4.89 -4.79 -2.37
N ASN A 218 4.28 -5.44 -1.38
CA ASN A 218 4.42 -6.87 -1.15
C ASN A 218 3.08 -7.61 -1.20
N LEU A 219 2.98 -8.62 -2.06
CA LEU A 219 1.86 -9.57 -2.14
C LEU A 219 2.30 -10.96 -1.68
N THR A 220 1.56 -11.56 -0.74
CA THR A 220 1.77 -12.96 -0.33
C THR A 220 0.43 -13.71 -0.25
N SER A 221 0.24 -14.69 -1.13
CA SER A 221 -1.04 -15.40 -1.28
C SER A 221 -2.21 -14.43 -1.49
N ALA A 222 -2.05 -13.46 -2.40
CA ALA A 222 -2.96 -12.35 -2.63
C ALA A 222 -3.06 -11.97 -4.12
N SER A 223 -3.94 -11.04 -4.45
CA SER A 223 -3.98 -10.43 -5.78
C SER A 223 -4.05 -8.91 -5.74
N ALA A 224 -3.53 -8.24 -6.77
CA ALA A 224 -3.70 -6.80 -6.91
C ALA A 224 -3.78 -6.33 -8.36
N ASP A 225 -4.47 -5.23 -8.57
CA ASP A 225 -4.31 -4.41 -9.75
C ASP A 225 -3.48 -3.17 -9.40
N ILE A 226 -2.28 -3.09 -9.96
CA ILE A 226 -1.35 -1.98 -9.82
C ILE A 226 -1.52 -1.12 -11.06
N VAL A 227 -2.63 -0.39 -11.09
CA VAL A 227 -3.18 0.32 -12.25
C VAL A 227 -2.13 1.20 -12.93
N GLY A 228 -1.69 2.26 -12.29
CA GLY A 228 -0.63 3.13 -12.80
C GLY A 228 -0.54 4.46 -12.07
N GLY A 229 0.48 5.24 -12.44
CA GLY A 229 0.90 6.46 -11.76
C GLY A 229 1.62 6.22 -10.43
N ASN A 230 1.95 4.97 -10.09
CA ASN A 230 2.70 4.68 -8.88
C ASN A 230 4.20 4.90 -9.11
N MET A 231 4.84 5.58 -8.16
CA MET A 231 6.29 5.67 -8.04
C MET A 231 6.75 4.84 -6.86
N VAL A 232 7.36 3.69 -7.15
CA VAL A 232 7.91 2.76 -6.15
C VAL A 232 9.43 2.89 -6.18
N SER A 233 10.01 3.60 -5.21
CA SER A 233 11.43 3.95 -5.30
C SER A 233 12.21 3.97 -3.99
N GLY A 234 13.48 3.57 -4.06
CA GLY A 234 14.39 3.65 -2.91
C GLY A 234 13.98 2.79 -1.72
N ASN A 235 13.12 1.79 -1.92
CA ASN A 235 12.77 0.85 -0.87
C ASN A 235 13.94 -0.11 -0.63
N ALA A 236 14.19 -0.47 0.63
CA ALA A 236 15.38 -1.23 1.01
C ALA A 236 15.41 -2.60 0.33
N GLY A 237 14.27 -3.29 0.27
CA GLY A 237 14.07 -4.55 -0.44
C GLY A 237 13.47 -4.36 -1.83
N THR A 238 12.80 -5.40 -2.34
CA THR A 238 12.24 -5.41 -3.70
C THR A 238 11.22 -4.29 -3.90
N GLY A 239 11.18 -3.66 -5.07
CA GLY A 239 10.17 -2.66 -5.40
C GLY A 239 8.75 -3.25 -5.32
N ILE A 240 8.47 -4.24 -6.17
CA ILE A 240 7.20 -4.98 -6.19
C ILE A 240 7.49 -6.47 -6.05
N ASN A 241 7.06 -7.09 -4.94
CA ASN A 241 7.30 -8.49 -4.63
C ASN A 241 6.01 -9.30 -4.64
N LEU A 242 5.98 -10.40 -5.40
CA LEU A 242 4.89 -11.36 -5.43
C LEU A 242 5.37 -12.74 -4.96
N ARG A 243 4.65 -13.31 -4.00
CA ARG A 243 4.81 -14.70 -3.56
C ARG A 243 3.47 -15.41 -3.62
N SER A 244 3.36 -16.45 -4.44
CA SER A 244 2.09 -17.20 -4.61
C SER A 244 0.91 -16.28 -4.93
N SER A 245 1.16 -15.25 -5.72
CA SER A 245 0.24 -14.12 -5.92
C SER A 245 0.06 -13.81 -7.40
N SER A 246 -0.99 -13.08 -7.71
CA SER A 246 -1.23 -12.56 -9.05
C SER A 246 -1.27 -11.04 -9.08
N ALA A 247 -0.73 -10.41 -10.13
CA ALA A 247 -0.90 -8.97 -10.33
C ALA A 247 -1.07 -8.58 -11.79
N VAL A 248 -1.88 -7.56 -12.02
CA VAL A 248 -1.85 -6.75 -13.25
C VAL A 248 -1.12 -5.47 -12.91
N ILE A 249 -0.11 -5.11 -13.70
CA ILE A 249 0.69 -3.90 -13.53
C ILE A 249 0.55 -3.10 -14.82
N GLY A 250 -0.09 -1.93 -14.74
CA GLY A 250 -0.43 -1.15 -15.93
C GLY A 250 -1.79 -1.47 -16.53
N ASP A 251 -2.83 -1.66 -15.71
CA ASP A 251 -4.18 -1.92 -16.22
C ASP A 251 -4.80 -0.69 -16.89
N GLN A 252 -5.19 -0.87 -18.15
CA GLN A 252 -5.81 0.15 -19.01
C GLN A 252 -7.29 0.39 -18.69
N ASN A 253 -7.94 -0.50 -17.94
CA ASN A 253 -9.40 -0.46 -17.73
C ASN A 253 -9.88 0.67 -16.80
N PHE A 254 -8.97 1.40 -16.17
CA PHE A 254 -9.31 2.41 -15.15
C PHE A 254 -9.33 3.84 -15.66
N GLY A 255 -8.99 4.10 -16.92
CA GLY A 255 -8.94 5.46 -17.48
C GLY A 255 -7.85 6.35 -16.86
N LEU A 256 -6.92 5.75 -16.12
CA LEU A 256 -5.71 6.40 -15.59
C LEU A 256 -4.52 6.07 -16.50
N THR A 257 -3.39 6.74 -16.24
CA THR A 257 -2.11 6.26 -16.80
C THR A 257 -1.84 4.84 -16.35
N THR A 258 -1.22 4.03 -17.21
CA THR A 258 -0.75 2.67 -16.94
C THR A 258 0.69 2.63 -16.42
N VAL A 259 1.40 3.75 -16.50
CA VAL A 259 2.84 3.78 -16.20
C VAL A 259 3.07 3.58 -14.71
N ASN A 260 3.81 2.53 -14.35
CA ASN A 260 4.33 2.31 -13.00
C ASN A 260 5.86 2.43 -13.03
N THR A 261 6.39 3.34 -12.22
CA THR A 261 7.85 3.57 -12.13
C THR A 261 8.40 2.81 -10.92
N VAL A 262 9.26 1.82 -11.17
CA VAL A 262 9.93 0.99 -10.15
C VAL A 262 11.43 1.24 -10.24
N THR A 263 11.96 2.10 -9.37
CA THR A 263 13.33 2.59 -9.52
C THR A 263 14.16 2.63 -8.26
N GLY A 264 15.44 2.25 -8.35
CA GLY A 264 16.37 2.36 -7.23
C GLY A 264 16.01 1.52 -6.00
N ASN A 265 15.25 0.44 -6.17
CA ASN A 265 14.87 -0.45 -5.07
C ASN A 265 15.88 -1.58 -4.90
N GLY A 266 15.92 -2.11 -3.68
CA GLY A 266 16.64 -3.32 -3.36
C GLY A 266 18.08 -3.13 -2.91
N ASN A 267 18.64 -4.23 -2.43
CA ASN A 267 20.03 -4.42 -2.05
C ASN A 267 20.44 -5.89 -2.31
N PRO A 268 21.69 -6.32 -2.04
CA PRO A 268 22.16 -7.70 -2.28
C PRO A 268 21.33 -8.82 -1.63
N ALA A 269 20.57 -8.53 -0.58
CA ALA A 269 19.70 -9.49 0.12
C ALA A 269 18.27 -9.56 -0.44
N SER A 270 17.98 -8.86 -1.54
CA SER A 270 16.64 -8.76 -2.14
C SER A 270 16.69 -9.00 -3.66
N GLN A 271 15.54 -8.93 -4.32
CA GLN A 271 15.40 -9.26 -5.74
C GLN A 271 15.45 -8.06 -6.69
N GLY A 272 15.42 -6.83 -6.17
CA GLY A 272 15.56 -5.63 -6.97
C GLY A 272 14.25 -4.96 -7.35
N GLY A 273 13.96 -4.90 -8.65
CA GLY A 273 12.80 -4.21 -9.19
C GLY A 273 11.49 -4.96 -8.90
N ILE A 274 11.10 -5.83 -9.81
CA ILE A 274 9.87 -6.64 -9.73
C ILE A 274 10.23 -8.12 -9.62
N SER A 275 9.61 -8.84 -8.68
CA SER A 275 9.88 -10.26 -8.43
C SER A 275 8.61 -11.09 -8.40
N GLY A 276 8.61 -12.20 -9.16
CA GLY A 276 7.63 -13.28 -9.06
C GLY A 276 8.26 -14.53 -8.44
N PHE A 277 7.73 -14.98 -7.30
CA PHE A 277 8.20 -16.17 -6.57
C PHE A 277 7.06 -17.16 -6.31
N LEU A 278 7.37 -18.46 -6.38
CA LEU A 278 6.50 -19.59 -6.02
C LEU A 278 5.13 -19.56 -6.70
N GLY A 279 5.13 -19.80 -8.02
CA GLY A 279 3.91 -19.90 -8.82
C GLY A 279 3.17 -18.57 -9.01
N SER A 280 3.86 -17.44 -8.92
CA SER A 280 3.22 -16.13 -9.12
C SER A 280 2.95 -15.87 -10.60
N SER A 281 1.87 -15.15 -10.91
CA SER A 281 1.49 -14.77 -12.27
C SER A 281 1.35 -13.26 -12.42
N MET A 282 1.88 -12.70 -13.50
CA MET A 282 1.86 -11.26 -13.73
C MET A 282 1.48 -10.91 -15.16
N SER A 283 0.79 -9.79 -15.34
CA SER A 283 0.75 -9.05 -16.60
C SER A 283 1.37 -7.69 -16.35
N ILE A 284 2.36 -7.30 -17.14
CA ILE A 284 3.10 -6.04 -16.99
C ILE A 284 3.01 -5.25 -18.29
N ARG A 285 2.56 -4.01 -18.17
CA ARG A 285 2.43 -3.07 -19.27
C ARG A 285 2.94 -1.69 -18.86
N ASP A 286 3.61 -1.01 -19.80
CA ASP A 286 4.02 0.40 -19.68
C ASP A 286 4.89 0.73 -18.45
N ALA A 287 5.48 -0.28 -17.79
CA ALA A 287 6.29 -0.07 -16.62
C ALA A 287 7.66 0.51 -16.97
N VAL A 288 8.21 1.31 -16.06
CA VAL A 288 9.59 1.81 -16.13
C VAL A 288 10.35 1.21 -14.96
N ILE A 289 11.21 0.24 -15.24
CA ILE A 289 11.94 -0.55 -14.24
C ILE A 289 13.43 -0.24 -14.37
N SER A 290 13.96 0.60 -13.47
CA SER A 290 15.31 1.12 -13.67
C SER A 290 16.16 1.26 -12.41
N GLY A 291 17.47 1.10 -12.54
CA GLY A 291 18.40 1.42 -11.44
C GLY A 291 18.19 0.57 -10.18
N ASN A 292 17.44 -0.53 -10.24
CA ASN A 292 17.22 -1.38 -9.08
C ASN A 292 18.47 -2.24 -8.84
N ALA A 293 18.73 -2.57 -7.58
CA ALA A 293 19.78 -3.52 -7.22
C ALA A 293 19.42 -4.92 -7.74
N VAL A 294 20.38 -5.70 -8.23
CA VAL A 294 20.10 -7.06 -8.76
C VAL A 294 19.32 -6.97 -10.08
N ALA A 295 18.15 -7.60 -10.23
CA ALA A 295 17.46 -7.67 -11.51
C ALA A 295 16.39 -6.57 -11.63
N GLY A 296 16.13 -6.13 -12.87
CA GLY A 296 14.94 -5.34 -13.15
C GLY A 296 13.68 -6.16 -12.91
N LEU A 297 13.58 -7.29 -13.59
CA LEU A 297 12.50 -8.28 -13.44
C LEU A 297 13.10 -9.66 -13.18
N ILE A 298 12.63 -10.34 -12.13
CA ILE A 298 13.01 -11.74 -11.87
C ILE A 298 11.78 -12.63 -11.69
N LEU A 299 11.79 -13.78 -12.36
CA LEU A 299 10.83 -14.85 -12.17
C LEU A 299 11.55 -16.10 -11.66
N THR A 300 10.98 -16.72 -10.64
CA THR A 300 11.51 -17.94 -10.06
C THR A 300 10.42 -18.88 -9.57
N THR A 301 10.75 -20.17 -9.53
CA THR A 301 9.90 -21.25 -9.00
C THR A 301 8.55 -21.28 -9.71
N ARG A 302 8.59 -21.56 -11.01
CA ARG A 302 7.42 -21.68 -11.89
C ARG A 302 6.50 -20.46 -11.91
N SER A 303 7.10 -19.27 -11.88
CA SER A 303 6.34 -18.02 -12.02
C SER A 303 6.21 -17.64 -13.50
N THR A 304 5.17 -16.90 -13.85
CA THR A 304 4.87 -16.53 -15.24
C THR A 304 4.63 -15.04 -15.38
N VAL A 305 5.02 -14.47 -16.51
CA VAL A 305 4.72 -13.07 -16.84
C VAL A 305 4.35 -12.89 -18.31
N GLN A 306 3.33 -12.08 -18.55
CA GLN A 306 3.10 -11.43 -19.85
C GLN A 306 3.62 -10.01 -19.78
N ILE A 307 4.37 -9.56 -20.78
CA ILE A 307 4.98 -8.22 -20.76
C ILE A 307 4.82 -7.50 -22.10
N ALA A 308 4.43 -6.23 -22.04
CA ALA A 308 4.32 -5.34 -23.20
C ALA A 308 4.80 -3.93 -22.84
N SER A 309 5.34 -3.20 -23.83
CA SER A 309 5.59 -1.75 -23.75
C SER A 309 6.39 -1.30 -22.51
N THR A 310 7.20 -2.19 -21.94
CA THR A 310 7.89 -1.98 -20.66
C THR A 310 9.35 -1.63 -20.92
N THR A 311 9.85 -0.62 -20.23
CA THR A 311 11.26 -0.19 -20.27
C THR A 311 12.00 -0.75 -19.07
N ILE A 312 13.05 -1.55 -19.30
CA ILE A 312 13.90 -2.14 -18.27
C ILE A 312 15.35 -1.73 -18.49
N GLN A 313 15.88 -0.86 -17.64
CA GLN A 313 17.18 -0.26 -17.92
C GLN A 313 18.06 0.04 -16.72
N ASN A 314 19.37 0.00 -16.94
CA ASN A 314 20.35 0.46 -15.96
C ASN A 314 20.24 -0.22 -14.59
N ASN A 315 19.74 -1.46 -14.52
CA ASN A 315 19.71 -2.21 -13.26
C ASN A 315 21.14 -2.63 -12.88
N LEU A 316 21.40 -2.60 -11.57
CA LEU A 316 22.75 -2.55 -11.02
C LEU A 316 23.22 -3.93 -10.58
N ALA A 317 24.46 -4.27 -10.94
CA ALA A 317 25.12 -5.44 -10.38
C ALA A 317 25.63 -5.11 -8.97
N THR A 318 25.00 -5.71 -7.95
CA THR A 318 25.41 -5.57 -6.54
C THR A 318 26.23 -6.77 -6.05
N LEU A 319 26.24 -7.86 -6.82
CA LEU A 319 27.09 -9.04 -6.64
C LEU A 319 27.55 -9.53 -8.03
N PRO A 320 28.68 -10.26 -8.13
CA PRO A 320 29.08 -10.86 -9.40
C PRO A 320 27.98 -11.75 -9.99
N GLY A 321 27.69 -11.58 -11.28
CA GLY A 321 26.68 -12.37 -11.99
C GLY A 321 25.24 -11.98 -11.66
N ASN A 322 24.98 -10.78 -11.14
CA ASN A 322 23.64 -10.17 -11.12
C ASN A 322 23.59 -8.86 -11.93
N GLY A 323 22.50 -8.08 -11.81
CA GLY A 323 22.33 -6.86 -12.62
C GLY A 323 21.53 -7.05 -13.90
N ASP A 324 20.88 -8.20 -14.11
CA ASP A 324 20.18 -8.47 -15.37
C ASP A 324 18.97 -7.55 -15.57
N GLY A 325 18.64 -7.25 -16.82
CA GLY A 325 17.34 -6.65 -17.14
C GLY A 325 16.21 -7.60 -16.72
N ILE A 326 16.22 -8.80 -17.30
CA ILE A 326 15.24 -9.86 -17.00
C ILE A 326 15.99 -11.15 -16.65
N ARG A 327 15.60 -11.77 -15.53
CA ARG A 327 16.11 -13.08 -15.10
C ARG A 327 14.97 -14.08 -14.94
N ILE A 328 15.05 -15.21 -15.62
CA ILE A 328 14.04 -16.29 -15.58
C ILE A 328 14.69 -17.57 -15.09
N VAL A 329 14.20 -18.12 -13.98
CA VAL A 329 14.80 -19.32 -13.38
C VAL A 329 13.75 -20.30 -12.83
N LEU A 330 14.18 -21.53 -12.58
CA LEU A 330 13.45 -22.63 -11.96
C LEU A 330 12.09 -22.88 -12.65
N GLY A 331 12.13 -23.11 -13.96
CA GLY A 331 10.96 -23.46 -14.78
C GLY A 331 9.95 -22.31 -14.92
N SER A 332 10.41 -21.07 -14.85
CA SER A 332 9.56 -19.89 -15.01
C SER A 332 9.42 -19.52 -16.50
N ALA A 333 8.39 -18.75 -16.85
CA ALA A 333 8.11 -18.43 -18.25
C ALA A 333 7.78 -16.95 -18.48
N LEU A 334 8.22 -16.43 -19.63
CA LEU A 334 7.90 -15.08 -20.09
C LEU A 334 7.28 -15.11 -21.49
N PHE A 335 6.18 -14.36 -21.64
CA PHE A 335 5.56 -14.07 -22.93
C PHE A 335 5.63 -12.58 -23.25
N ALA A 336 6.45 -12.22 -24.23
CA ALA A 336 6.51 -10.83 -24.71
C ALA A 336 5.41 -10.56 -25.73
N GLN A 337 4.80 -9.38 -25.64
CA GLN A 337 3.69 -8.94 -26.48
C GLN A 337 3.94 -7.54 -27.03
N ALA A 338 3.23 -7.19 -28.11
CA ALA A 338 3.22 -5.84 -28.62
C ALA A 338 2.34 -4.92 -27.74
N PRO A 339 2.64 -3.60 -27.66
CA PRO A 339 3.79 -2.92 -28.26
C PRO A 339 5.12 -3.35 -27.66
N ASN A 340 6.22 -3.17 -28.40
CA ASN A 340 7.54 -3.61 -27.97
C ASN A 340 8.00 -2.85 -26.72
N GLY A 341 8.71 -3.56 -25.84
CA GLY A 341 9.46 -2.96 -24.74
C GLY A 341 10.89 -2.59 -25.14
N THR A 342 11.69 -2.23 -24.15
CA THR A 342 13.14 -2.01 -24.28
C THR A 342 13.88 -2.60 -23.09
N VAL A 343 15.00 -3.28 -23.35
CA VAL A 343 15.87 -3.82 -22.29
C VAL A 343 17.34 -3.47 -22.56
N THR A 344 17.86 -2.44 -21.88
CA THR A 344 19.15 -1.82 -22.22
C THR A 344 19.92 -1.29 -21.02
N GLY A 345 21.24 -1.26 -21.12
CA GLY A 345 22.12 -0.62 -20.13
C GLY A 345 22.22 -1.36 -18.80
N ASN A 346 21.66 -2.57 -18.70
CA ASN A 346 21.73 -3.37 -17.48
C ASN A 346 23.14 -3.93 -17.28
N ALA A 347 23.58 -4.01 -16.03
CA ALA A 347 24.93 -4.45 -15.67
C ALA A 347 25.16 -5.95 -15.90
N GLY A 348 24.10 -6.75 -15.94
CA GLY A 348 24.09 -8.15 -16.33
C GLY A 348 23.72 -8.33 -17.80
N PHE A 349 22.99 -9.41 -18.10
CA PHE A 349 22.41 -9.65 -19.42
C PHE A 349 21.15 -8.81 -19.60
N GLY A 350 20.74 -8.56 -20.85
CA GLY A 350 19.39 -8.09 -21.12
C GLY A 350 18.34 -9.11 -20.67
N LEU A 351 18.54 -10.37 -21.05
CA LEU A 351 17.73 -11.51 -20.66
C LEU A 351 18.61 -12.71 -20.30
N LEU A 352 18.45 -13.26 -19.10
CA LEU A 352 19.17 -14.45 -18.63
C LEU A 352 18.18 -15.54 -18.19
N CYS A 353 18.34 -16.75 -18.75
CA CYS A 353 17.78 -17.96 -18.19
C CYS A 353 18.90 -18.85 -17.63
N THR A 354 18.73 -19.38 -16.42
CA THR A 354 19.80 -20.15 -15.74
C THR A 354 19.57 -21.65 -15.69
N ASP A 355 18.49 -22.14 -16.30
CA ASP A 355 18.12 -23.56 -16.34
C ASP A 355 17.42 -23.90 -17.65
N ALA A 356 17.34 -25.19 -17.94
CA ALA A 356 16.77 -25.73 -19.18
C ALA A 356 15.23 -25.74 -19.21
N GLU A 357 14.56 -25.51 -18.07
CA GLU A 357 13.10 -25.53 -17.97
C GLU A 357 12.48 -24.14 -18.20
N SER A 358 13.26 -23.08 -17.98
CA SER A 358 12.82 -21.71 -18.16
C SER A 358 12.70 -21.35 -19.63
N SER A 359 11.59 -20.69 -19.99
CA SER A 359 11.25 -20.44 -21.39
C SER A 359 10.81 -19.01 -21.65
N VAL A 360 11.16 -18.52 -22.84
CA VAL A 360 10.78 -17.18 -23.28
C VAL A 360 10.35 -17.22 -24.74
N ILE A 361 9.17 -16.67 -25.02
CA ILE A 361 8.63 -16.54 -26.39
C ILE A 361 8.54 -15.06 -26.77
N ASN A 362 8.69 -14.78 -28.06
CA ASN A 362 8.66 -13.45 -28.68
C ASN A 362 9.77 -12.49 -28.21
N ILE A 363 10.98 -13.01 -27.98
CA ILE A 363 12.16 -12.20 -27.59
C ILE A 363 12.35 -10.90 -28.41
N PRO A 364 12.12 -10.84 -29.75
CA PRO A 364 12.24 -9.59 -30.51
C PRO A 364 11.33 -8.45 -30.01
N LEU A 365 10.19 -8.76 -29.37
CA LEU A 365 9.27 -7.77 -28.81
C LEU A 365 9.77 -7.15 -27.49
N LEU A 366 10.84 -7.69 -26.89
CA LEU A 366 11.47 -7.11 -25.70
C LEU A 366 12.41 -5.94 -26.03
N GLY A 367 12.77 -5.73 -27.30
CA GLY A 367 13.66 -4.64 -27.70
C GLY A 367 15.01 -4.66 -26.97
N ILE A 368 15.62 -5.85 -26.87
CA ILE A 368 16.88 -6.05 -26.15
C ILE A 368 18.02 -5.38 -26.93
N GLY A 369 18.65 -4.39 -26.32
CA GLY A 369 19.81 -3.69 -26.89
C GLY A 369 21.11 -4.03 -26.14
N SER A 370 22.01 -3.04 -26.06
CA SER A 370 23.31 -3.20 -25.40
C SER A 370 23.16 -3.37 -23.89
N ASN A 371 23.71 -4.45 -23.34
CA ASN A 371 23.79 -4.76 -21.90
C ASN A 371 25.18 -5.34 -21.63
N THR A 372 25.73 -5.14 -20.42
CA THR A 372 27.16 -5.37 -20.14
C THR A 372 27.60 -6.82 -20.31
N ALA A 373 26.79 -7.80 -19.87
CA ALA A 373 27.13 -9.22 -20.03
C ALA A 373 26.70 -9.79 -21.40
N GLY A 374 25.89 -9.04 -22.16
CA GLY A 374 25.36 -9.43 -23.46
C GLY A 374 23.84 -9.35 -23.56
N PRO A 375 23.25 -9.55 -24.75
CA PRO A 375 21.81 -9.39 -24.96
C PRO A 375 20.98 -10.51 -24.32
N VAL A 376 21.26 -11.77 -24.65
CA VAL A 376 20.49 -12.94 -24.21
C VAL A 376 21.44 -14.10 -23.88
N SER A 377 21.17 -14.85 -22.82
CA SER A 377 21.91 -16.08 -22.48
C SER A 377 20.99 -17.16 -21.87
N GLY A 378 21.24 -18.41 -22.25
CA GLY A 378 20.63 -19.61 -21.63
C GLY A 378 19.15 -19.84 -21.89
N CYS A 379 18.42 -18.89 -22.49
CA CYS A 379 17.00 -19.05 -22.74
C CYS A 379 16.73 -19.95 -23.95
N THR A 380 15.92 -20.98 -23.73
CA THR A 380 15.34 -21.77 -24.80
C THR A 380 14.06 -21.08 -25.29
N GLY A 381 13.92 -21.00 -26.62
CA GLY A 381 12.66 -20.58 -27.25
C GLY A 381 11.73 -21.78 -27.40
N PHE A 382 10.43 -21.52 -27.41
CA PHE A 382 9.46 -22.41 -28.04
C PHE A 382 9.00 -21.80 -29.35
#